data_AF-A0A161JCE5-F1
#
_entry.id   AF-A0A161JCE5-F1
#
_cell.length_a   1.000
_cell.length_b   1.000
_cell.length_c   1.000
_cell.angle_alpha   90.00
_cell.angle_beta   90.00
_cell.angle_gamma   90.00
#
_symmetry.space_group_name_H-M   'P 1'
#
loop_
_entity.id
_entity.type
_entity.pdbx_description
1 polymer ?
#
loop_
_entity_poly.entity_id
_entity_poly.type
_entity_poly.pdbx_seq_one_letter_code
_entity_poly.pdbx_strand_id
1 'polypeptide(L)'
;MKKYRVLDESNIFSASAEEIREYLEVSFGEKFGFLPMFQESEDEGYLEIYLHTDTYEILEDQELTKLEEMDITESDSLKAICSILGLRIEN
;
A
#
# COMPACT_ATOMS: atom_id res chain seq x y z
N MET A 1 6.76 18.85 -3.60
CA MET A 1 6.21 17.52 -3.29
C MET A 1 5.20 17.20 -4.37
N LYS A 2 5.41 16.10 -5.10
CA LYS A 2 4.46 15.65 -6.12
C LYS A 2 3.18 15.20 -5.42
N LYS A 3 2.05 15.34 -6.11
CA LYS A 3 0.77 14.82 -5.64
C LYS A 3 0.26 13.79 -6.62
N TYR A 4 -0.40 12.79 -6.09
CA TYR A 4 -1.03 11.69 -6.79
C TYR A 4 -2.53 11.79 -6.58
N ARG A 5 -3.30 11.33 -7.56
CA ARG A 5 -4.76 11.24 -7.45
C ARG A 5 -5.15 9.83 -7.05
N VAL A 6 -5.82 9.70 -5.91
CA VAL A 6 -6.41 8.44 -5.46
C VAL A 6 -7.87 8.43 -5.88
N LEU A 7 -8.29 7.32 -6.51
CA LEU A 7 -9.65 7.04 -6.91
C LEU A 7 -10.10 5.80 -6.13
N ASP A 8 -10.91 6.05 -5.12
CA ASP A 8 -11.67 5.07 -4.35
C ASP A 8 -13.15 5.20 -4.79
N GLU A 9 -13.94 4.13 -4.74
CA GLU A 9 -15.30 4.06 -5.33
C GLU A 9 -16.20 5.25 -4.97
N SER A 10 -15.99 5.83 -3.78
CA SER A 10 -16.75 6.97 -3.26
C SER A 10 -15.96 8.27 -3.17
N ASN A 11 -14.64 8.26 -3.39
CA ASN A 11 -13.76 9.39 -3.08
C ASN A 11 -12.69 9.60 -4.15
N ILE A 12 -12.49 10.86 -4.53
CA ILE A 12 -11.34 11.28 -5.33
C ILE A 12 -10.60 12.36 -4.55
N PHE A 13 -9.34 12.11 -4.22
CA PHE A 13 -8.52 13.06 -3.48
C PHE A 13 -7.08 13.09 -4.01
N SER A 14 -6.36 14.15 -3.66
CA SER A 14 -4.97 14.34 -4.03
C SER A 14 -4.08 14.31 -2.79
N ALA A 15 -3.11 13.41 -2.78
CA ALA A 15 -2.26 13.11 -1.64
C ALA A 15 -0.79 13.01 -2.06
N SER A 16 0.13 13.20 -1.13
CA SER A 16 1.55 12.88 -1.29
C SER A 16 1.80 11.38 -1.29
N ALA A 17 3.03 10.96 -1.61
CA ALA A 17 3.46 9.57 -1.50
C ALA A 17 3.29 9.03 -0.06
N GLU A 18 3.71 9.80 0.94
CA GLU A 18 3.57 9.50 2.36
C GLU A 18 2.10 9.37 2.77
N GLU A 19 1.26 10.34 2.40
CA GLU A 19 -0.19 10.32 2.70
C GLU A 19 -0.89 9.11 2.03
N ILE A 20 -0.42 8.70 0.85
CA ILE A 20 -0.91 7.49 0.18
C ILE A 20 -0.47 6.24 0.94
N ARG A 21 0.81 6.12 1.31
CA ARG A 21 1.30 4.98 2.07
C ARG A 21 0.45 4.78 3.33
N GLU A 22 0.26 5.83 4.12
CA GLU A 22 -0.55 5.78 5.35
C GLU A 22 -1.99 5.35 5.06
N TYR A 23 -2.59 5.91 4.00
CA TYR A 23 -3.95 5.56 3.60
C TYR A 23 -4.06 4.07 3.19
N LEU A 24 -3.07 3.54 2.47
CA LEU A 24 -3.03 2.13 2.08
C LEU A 24 -2.89 1.22 3.30
N GLU A 25 -2.01 1.52 4.25
CA GLU A 25 -1.85 0.75 5.50
C GLU A 25 -3.14 0.70 6.31
N VAL A 26 -3.78 1.85 6.52
CA VAL A 26 -5.05 1.95 7.26
C VAL A 26 -6.16 1.18 6.54
N SER A 27 -6.33 1.39 5.23
CA SER A 27 -7.34 0.70 4.43
C SER A 27 -7.15 -0.81 4.42
N PHE A 28 -5.89 -1.26 4.37
CA PHE A 28 -5.54 -2.68 4.46
C PHE A 28 -5.88 -3.24 5.84
N GLY A 29 -5.51 -2.53 6.91
CA GLY A 29 -5.86 -2.87 8.28
C GLY A 29 -7.37 -3.00 8.51
N GLU A 30 -8.16 -2.03 8.02
CA GLU A 30 -9.62 -2.07 8.11
C GLU A 30 -10.23 -3.27 7.36
N LYS A 31 -9.62 -3.66 6.23
CA LYS A 31 -10.13 -4.75 5.38
C LYS A 31 -9.75 -6.14 5.87
N PHE A 32 -8.52 -6.31 6.37
CA PHE A 32 -7.96 -7.64 6.67
C PHE A 32 -7.73 -7.91 8.16
N GLY A 33 -7.81 -6.89 9.01
CA GLY A 33 -7.68 -7.02 10.46
C GLY A 33 -6.23 -7.02 10.96
N PHE A 34 -5.26 -6.71 10.11
CA PHE A 34 -3.85 -6.57 10.46
C PHE A 34 -3.18 -5.48 9.61
N LEU A 35 -2.16 -4.82 10.15
CA LEU A 35 -1.57 -3.62 9.56
C LEU A 35 -0.12 -3.91 9.11
N PRO A 36 0.13 -4.18 7.82
CA PRO A 36 1.49 -4.23 7.30
C PRO A 36 2.11 -2.84 7.36
N MET A 37 3.43 -2.77 7.52
CA MET A 37 4.17 -1.53 7.33
C MET A 37 4.63 -1.46 5.89
N PHE A 38 4.30 -0.37 5.21
CA PHE A 38 4.73 -0.12 3.85
C PHE A 38 5.87 0.91 3.83
N GLN A 39 6.55 0.97 2.69
CA GLN A 39 7.50 2.01 2.37
C GLN A 39 7.15 2.60 1.01
N GLU A 40 7.13 3.93 0.92
CA GLU A 40 7.02 4.62 -0.35
C GLU A 40 8.38 4.95 -0.96
N SER A 41 8.45 4.91 -2.30
CA SER A 41 9.52 5.52 -3.07
C SER A 41 8.92 6.25 -4.27
N GLU A 42 9.59 7.32 -4.70
CA GLU A 42 9.30 7.99 -5.96
C GLU A 42 10.46 7.72 -6.94
N ASP A 43 10.34 6.68 -7.77
CA ASP A 43 11.35 6.33 -8.79
C ASP A 43 10.87 6.69 -10.20
N GLU A 44 11.74 7.30 -10.99
CA GLU A 44 11.48 7.80 -12.36
C GLU A 44 10.15 8.59 -12.54
N GLY A 45 9.64 9.18 -11.47
CA GLY A 45 8.37 9.91 -11.48
C GLY A 45 7.13 9.03 -11.35
N TYR A 46 7.25 7.82 -10.82
CA TYR A 46 6.16 6.94 -10.42
C TYR A 46 6.22 6.68 -8.91
N LEU A 47 5.05 6.45 -8.31
CA LEU A 47 4.97 5.98 -6.93
C LEU A 47 5.14 4.47 -6.94
N GLU A 48 6.05 3.99 -6.11
CA GLU A 48 6.22 2.57 -5.80
C GLU A 48 5.96 2.36 -4.31
N ILE A 49 5.36 1.22 -3.97
CA ILE A 49 5.05 0.84 -2.59
C ILE A 49 5.59 -0.56 -2.33
N TYR A 50 6.39 -0.72 -1.29
CA TYR A 50 7.00 -1.99 -0.91
C TYR A 50 6.56 -2.38 0.50
N LEU A 51 6.63 -3.68 0.80
CA LEU A 51 6.57 -4.15 2.17
C LEU A 51 7.84 -3.74 2.91
N HIS A 52 7.69 -3.00 4.01
CA HIS A 52 8.81 -2.63 4.86
C HIS A 52 9.24 -3.82 5.71
N THR A 53 10.55 -3.99 5.90
CA THR A 53 11.12 -5.14 6.65
C THR A 53 10.67 -5.20 8.10
N ASP A 54 10.32 -4.06 8.69
CA ASP A 54 9.78 -3.99 10.06
C ASP A 54 8.44 -4.76 10.19
N THR A 55 7.74 -5.00 9.09
CA THR A 55 6.54 -5.86 9.07
C THR A 55 6.84 -7.24 9.68
N TYR A 56 8.02 -7.81 9.40
CA TYR A 56 8.41 -9.14 9.86
C TYR A 56 8.62 -9.23 11.37
N GLU A 57 8.79 -8.10 12.05
CA GLU A 57 8.91 -8.06 13.51
C GLU A 57 7.56 -7.93 14.23
N ILE A 58 6.52 -7.53 13.49
CA ILE A 58 5.22 -7.15 14.06
C ILE A 58 4.13 -8.16 13.71
N LEU A 59 4.14 -8.71 12.50
CA LEU A 59 3.11 -9.61 12.00
C LEU A 59 3.39 -11.08 12.34
N GLU A 60 2.33 -11.85 12.53
CA GLU A 60 2.40 -13.29 12.72
C GLU A 60 2.61 -14.02 11.38
N ASP A 61 3.18 -15.24 11.42
CA ASP A 61 3.44 -16.07 10.23
C ASP A 61 2.22 -16.21 9.30
N GLN A 62 1.01 -16.29 9.87
CA GLN A 62 -0.23 -16.40 9.11
C GLN A 62 -0.57 -15.11 8.35
N GLU A 63 -0.24 -13.95 8.89
CA GLU A 63 -0.44 -12.64 8.28
C GLU A 63 0.59 -12.41 7.18
N LEU A 64 1.85 -12.79 7.44
CA LEU A 64 2.92 -12.78 6.45
C LEU A 64 2.61 -13.68 5.25
N THR A 65 2.11 -14.90 5.50
CA THR A 65 1.69 -15.82 4.43
C THR A 65 0.57 -15.20 3.59
N LYS A 66 -0.38 -14.49 4.21
CA LYS A 66 -1.45 -13.80 3.46
C LYS A 66 -0.90 -12.68 2.57
N LEU A 67 0.10 -11.92 3.03
CA LEU A 67 0.74 -10.88 2.22
C LEU A 67 1.42 -11.49 0.99
N GLU A 68 2.15 -12.59 1.16
CA GLU A 68 2.76 -13.32 0.05
C GLU A 68 1.72 -13.85 -0.94
N GLU A 69 0.62 -14.47 -0.45
CA GLU A 69 -0.49 -14.94 -1.30
C GLU A 69 -1.18 -13.81 -2.08
N MET A 70 -1.04 -12.56 -1.61
CA MET A 70 -1.57 -11.35 -2.22
C MET A 70 -0.58 -10.63 -3.14
N ASP A 71 0.60 -11.20 -3.38
CA ASP A 71 1.72 -10.56 -4.10
C ASP A 71 2.17 -9.23 -3.46
N ILE A 72 2.06 -9.11 -2.13
CA ILE A 72 2.55 -7.95 -1.36
C ILE A 72 3.88 -8.32 -0.72
N THR A 73 4.96 -7.79 -1.28
CA THR A 73 6.35 -8.15 -0.96
C THR A 73 7.24 -6.91 -0.91
N GLU A 74 8.56 -7.07 -0.72
CA GLU A 74 9.54 -5.97 -0.76
C GLU A 74 9.83 -5.46 -2.18
N SER A 75 9.13 -5.99 -3.20
CA SER A 75 9.10 -5.42 -4.56
C SER A 75 7.89 -4.49 -4.71
N ASP A 76 7.87 -3.66 -5.77
CA ASP A 76 6.74 -2.74 -6.01
C ASP A 76 5.41 -3.51 -6.06
N SER A 77 4.65 -3.33 -5.00
CA SER A 77 3.40 -4.00 -4.68
C SER A 77 2.21 -3.05 -4.81
N LEU A 78 2.42 -1.79 -5.25
CA LEU A 78 1.36 -0.78 -5.32
C LEU A 78 0.15 -1.29 -6.10
N LYS A 79 0.39 -1.95 -7.24
CA LYS A 79 -0.68 -2.48 -8.09
C LYS A 79 -1.46 -3.60 -7.42
N ALA A 80 -0.78 -4.50 -6.71
CA ALA A 80 -1.41 -5.61 -5.98
C ALA A 80 -2.30 -5.06 -4.86
N ILE A 81 -1.76 -4.15 -4.05
CA ILE A 81 -2.48 -3.47 -2.97
C ILE A 81 -3.72 -2.75 -3.54
N CYS A 82 -3.55 -1.95 -4.60
CA CYS A 82 -4.66 -1.25 -5.25
C CYS A 82 -5.77 -2.20 -5.73
N SER A 83 -5.38 -3.30 -6.39
CA SER A 83 -6.34 -4.29 -6.90
C SER A 83 -7.16 -4.92 -5.78
N ILE A 84 -6.51 -5.24 -4.67
CA ILE A 84 -7.15 -5.91 -3.53
C ILE A 84 -8.03 -4.95 -2.76
N LEU A 85 -7.62 -3.69 -2.60
CA LEU A 85 -8.38 -2.66 -1.92
C LEU A 85 -9.51 -2.09 -2.79
N GLY A 86 -9.47 -2.26 -4.11
CA GLY A 86 -10.50 -1.76 -5.04
C GLY A 86 -10.30 -0.28 -5.39
N LEU A 87 -9.05 0.17 -5.43
CA LEU A 87 -8.69 1.57 -5.65
C LEU A 87 -7.66 1.73 -6.76
N ARG A 88 -7.50 2.95 -7.23
CA ARG A 88 -6.57 3.30 -8.31
C ARG A 88 -5.80 4.56 -7.96
N ILE A 89 -4.51 4.55 -8.24
CA ILE A 89 -3.63 5.71 -8.05
C ILE A 89 -3.11 6.19 -9.40
N GLU A 90 -3.18 7.49 -9.62
CA GLU A 90 -2.77 8.14 -10.87
C GLU A 90 -1.78 9.28 -10.57
N ASN A 91 -0.86 9.50 -11.52
CA ASN A 91 0.10 10.59 -11.52
C ASN A 91 -0.53 11.94 -11.91
#